data_AF-A0A7J9SDQ7-F1
#
_entry.id   AF-A0A7J9SDQ7-F1
#
_cell.length_a   1.000
_cell.length_b   1.000
_cell.length_c   1.000
_cell.angle_alpha   90.00
_cell.angle_beta   90.00
_cell.angle_gamma   90.00
#
_symmetry.space_group_name_H-M   'P 1'
#
loop_
_entity.id
_entity.type
_entity.pdbx_description
1 polymer ?
#
loop_
_entity_poly.entity_id
_entity_poly.type
_entity_poly.pdbx_seq_one_letter_code
_entity_poly.pdbx_strand_id
1 'polypeptide(L)'
;MSDPPNTWPGYYRGYRLRANADGGVWWQVYDGTERLYLDPTPDEIVERLVGLKSLGGRMHVTENQDVLTRVETDSGDYREVWLGEYPLDGEYRPAENPDVSIPVRPGNLDPGDLWPSVYDGARFSFVERDRVWWQNPETHRRHYIDTPLPREISLELNRYKSKGGSFRITPWRDLITLIPFHPRPDKVDSQFSELPEVVRNIIKLRKERGVEMLPIYIGSLDDFEFEIQDSKSLSEPLSEEEANELDSWAENLGRTHDVNPENHQDPTDETSEPTFDDDPEEWDSTNDEDV
;
A
#
# COMPACT_ATOMS: atom_id res chain seq x y z
N MET A 1 26.70 25.81 -4.93
CA MET A 1 26.75 24.56 -5.70
C MET A 1 26.01 23.55 -4.85
N SER A 2 24.80 23.17 -5.26
CA SER A 2 24.01 22.12 -4.63
C SER A 2 24.68 20.78 -4.89
N ASP A 3 24.74 19.92 -3.87
CA ASP A 3 25.25 18.56 -4.03
C ASP A 3 24.50 17.82 -5.14
N PRO A 4 25.17 16.92 -5.89
CA PRO A 4 24.50 16.10 -6.89
C PRO A 4 23.38 15.28 -6.24
N PRO A 5 22.33 14.92 -7.00
CA PRO A 5 21.19 14.21 -6.44
C PRO A 5 21.63 12.83 -5.95
N ASN A 6 21.66 12.67 -4.63
CA ASN A 6 22.09 11.45 -3.97
C ASN A 6 21.14 10.31 -4.35
N THR A 7 21.71 9.20 -4.82
CA THR A 7 20.98 7.95 -5.01
C THR A 7 20.32 7.56 -3.68
N TRP A 8 19.03 7.25 -3.72
CA TRP A 8 18.32 6.80 -2.52
C TRP A 8 18.72 5.35 -2.20
N PRO A 9 19.20 5.06 -0.98
CA PRO A 9 19.62 3.70 -0.60
C PRO A 9 18.47 2.84 -0.05
N GLY A 10 17.33 3.46 0.27
CA GLY A 10 16.17 2.77 0.84
C GLY A 10 15.17 2.35 -0.23
N TYR A 11 13.95 2.05 0.20
CA TYR A 11 12.87 1.64 -0.69
C TYR A 11 12.08 2.84 -1.24
N TYR A 12 11.80 2.86 -2.54
CA TYR A 12 10.89 3.82 -3.15
C TYR A 12 9.43 3.55 -2.76
N ARG A 13 9.00 4.15 -1.64
CA ARG A 13 7.66 4.01 -1.08
C ARG A 13 7.11 5.36 -0.64
N GLY A 14 5.88 5.34 -0.12
CA GLY A 14 5.29 6.47 0.56
C GLY A 14 4.11 7.08 -0.16
N TYR A 15 3.79 8.29 0.26
CA TYR A 15 2.63 9.06 -0.12
C TYR A 15 2.86 9.80 -1.44
N ARG A 16 1.93 9.65 -2.38
CA ARG A 16 2.15 10.05 -3.77
C ARG A 16 1.69 11.49 -4.01
N LEU A 17 2.59 12.31 -4.54
CA LEU A 17 2.30 13.67 -4.99
C LEU A 17 2.78 13.86 -6.44
N ARG A 18 2.21 14.85 -7.10
CA ARG A 18 2.68 15.35 -8.40
C ARG A 18 3.02 16.82 -8.28
N ALA A 19 4.02 17.25 -9.02
CA ALA A 19 4.38 18.65 -9.16
C ALA A 19 4.63 19.01 -10.62
N ASN A 20 4.44 20.28 -10.97
CA ASN A 20 4.74 20.81 -12.30
C ASN A 20 5.81 21.91 -12.24
N ALA A 21 6.25 22.37 -13.41
CA ALA A 21 7.23 23.44 -13.55
C ALA A 21 6.76 24.80 -13.01
N ASP A 22 5.44 24.98 -12.86
CA ASP A 22 4.83 26.23 -12.36
C ASP A 22 4.79 26.30 -10.82
N GLY A 23 5.32 25.31 -10.11
CA GLY A 23 5.33 25.27 -8.64
C GLY A 23 4.14 24.56 -8.00
N GLY A 24 3.11 24.21 -8.78
CA GLY A 24 1.92 23.55 -8.27
C GLY A 24 2.22 22.13 -7.82
N VAL A 25 1.79 21.78 -6.60
CA VAL A 25 1.88 20.43 -6.04
C VAL A 25 0.50 19.90 -5.74
N TRP A 26 0.19 18.66 -6.11
CA TRP A 26 -1.15 18.10 -5.88
C TRP A 26 -1.15 16.59 -5.63
N TRP A 27 -2.23 16.16 -4.98
CA TRP A 27 -2.67 14.77 -4.93
C TRP A 27 -3.81 14.54 -5.95
N GLN A 28 -3.92 13.32 -6.47
CA GLN A 28 -5.01 12.91 -7.35
C GLN A 28 -5.37 11.42 -7.16
N VAL A 29 -6.67 11.10 -7.15
CA VAL A 29 -7.18 9.74 -6.86
C VAL A 29 -6.77 8.73 -7.94
N TYR A 30 -6.85 9.14 -9.22
CA TYR A 30 -6.61 8.33 -10.40
C TYR A 30 -5.92 9.19 -11.49
N ASP A 31 -5.61 8.64 -12.67
CA ASP A 31 -5.18 9.44 -13.83
C ASP A 31 -6.31 10.32 -14.44
N GLY A 32 -7.28 10.73 -13.60
CA GLY A 32 -8.36 11.66 -13.91
C GLY A 32 -8.06 13.09 -13.49
N THR A 33 -8.91 14.02 -13.93
CA THR A 33 -8.71 15.47 -13.94
C THR A 33 -8.70 16.15 -12.57
N GLU A 34 -9.33 15.55 -11.55
CA GLU A 34 -9.49 16.21 -10.25
C GLU A 34 -8.20 16.20 -9.43
N ARG A 35 -7.73 17.41 -9.13
CA ARG A 35 -6.50 17.67 -8.39
C ARG A 35 -6.83 18.36 -7.08
N LEU A 36 -6.23 17.83 -6.02
CA LEU A 36 -6.20 18.47 -4.72
C LEU A 36 -4.82 19.09 -4.53
N TYR A 37 -4.74 20.41 -4.70
CA TYR A 37 -3.49 21.14 -4.56
C TYR A 37 -3.10 21.24 -3.08
N LEU A 38 -1.82 21.01 -2.83
CA LEU A 38 -1.21 21.11 -1.51
C LEU A 38 -0.91 22.58 -1.20
N ASP A 39 -1.27 23.01 0.00
CA ASP A 39 -1.03 24.35 0.52
C ASP A 39 -0.53 24.26 1.98
N PRO A 40 0.70 24.74 2.30
CA PRO A 40 1.66 25.39 1.41
C PRO A 40 2.39 24.41 0.47
N THR A 41 2.92 24.93 -0.65
CA THR A 41 3.75 24.16 -1.57
C THR A 41 5.19 24.00 -1.04
N PRO A 42 5.82 22.82 -1.21
CA PRO A 42 7.22 22.59 -0.85
C PRO A 42 8.18 23.16 -1.93
N ASP A 43 8.28 24.48 -2.02
CA ASP A 43 8.96 25.16 -3.14
C ASP A 43 10.39 24.65 -3.40
N GLU A 44 11.20 24.48 -2.35
CA GLU A 44 12.59 23.97 -2.49
C GLU A 44 12.64 22.56 -3.08
N ILE A 45 11.70 21.68 -2.71
CA ILE A 45 11.59 20.32 -3.27
C ILE A 45 11.17 20.39 -4.73
N VAL A 46 10.23 21.29 -5.06
CA VAL A 46 9.75 21.47 -6.44
C VAL A 46 10.88 21.99 -7.33
N GLU A 47 11.65 22.97 -6.88
CA GLU A 47 12.81 23.49 -7.61
C GLU A 47 13.82 22.38 -7.92
N ARG A 48 14.13 21.52 -6.94
CA ARG A 48 15.02 20.36 -7.13
C ARG A 48 14.45 19.34 -8.11
N LEU A 49 13.15 19.04 -8.00
CA LEU A 49 12.47 18.13 -8.93
C LEU A 49 12.51 18.69 -10.36
N VAL A 50 12.19 19.97 -10.55
CA VAL A 50 12.16 20.62 -11.86
C VAL A 50 13.56 20.73 -12.46
N GLY A 51 14.57 20.92 -11.62
CA GLY A 51 15.98 20.83 -12.03
C GLY A 51 16.38 19.46 -12.59
N LEU A 52 15.68 18.39 -12.22
CA LEU A 52 15.88 17.04 -12.76
C LEU A 52 14.91 16.70 -13.89
N LYS A 53 13.70 17.25 -13.83
CA LYS A 53 12.59 17.00 -14.76
C LYS A 53 11.95 18.32 -15.12
N SER A 54 12.33 18.89 -16.25
CA SER A 54 11.93 20.26 -16.64
C SER A 54 10.41 20.51 -16.68
N LEU A 55 9.58 19.48 -16.81
CA LEU A 55 8.11 19.56 -16.80
C LEU A 55 7.47 19.21 -15.44
N GLY A 56 8.28 18.94 -14.42
CA GLY A 56 7.87 18.37 -13.15
C GLY A 56 7.73 16.84 -13.20
N GLY A 57 6.96 16.27 -12.28
CA GLY A 57 6.78 14.82 -12.22
C GLY A 57 6.16 14.33 -10.92
N ARG A 58 6.26 13.01 -10.71
CA ARG A 58 5.83 12.35 -9.48
C ARG A 58 6.92 12.47 -8.41
N MET A 59 6.49 12.63 -7.17
CA MET A 59 7.33 12.51 -5.99
C MET A 59 6.59 11.74 -4.89
N HIS A 60 7.35 11.10 -4.01
CA HIS A 60 6.84 10.27 -2.94
C HIS A 60 7.39 10.77 -1.61
N VAL A 61 6.53 10.95 -0.61
CA VAL A 61 6.95 11.32 0.75
C VAL A 61 6.90 10.08 1.63
N THR A 62 8.03 9.69 2.21
CA THR A 62 8.13 8.51 3.07
C THR A 62 7.63 8.80 4.49
N GLU A 63 7.48 7.75 5.30
CA GLU A 63 7.25 7.82 6.74
C GLU A 63 8.37 8.48 7.56
N ASN A 64 9.52 8.71 6.94
CA ASN A 64 10.63 9.48 7.51
C ASN A 64 10.68 10.92 6.97
N GLN A 65 9.65 11.34 6.23
CA GLN A 65 9.53 12.66 5.59
C GLN A 65 10.56 12.91 4.47
N ASP A 66 11.26 11.87 4.01
CA ASP A 66 12.09 11.95 2.81
C ASP A 66 11.22 12.07 1.57
N VAL A 67 11.58 12.98 0.68
CA VAL A 67 10.94 13.14 -0.62
C VAL A 67 11.79 12.51 -1.70
N LEU A 68 11.18 11.55 -2.40
CA LEU A 68 11.84 10.73 -3.41
C LEU A 68 11.23 10.99 -4.79
N THR A 69 12.05 10.88 -5.83
CA THR A 69 11.60 10.80 -7.22
C THR A 69 12.44 9.79 -7.99
N ARG A 70 12.00 9.44 -9.20
CA ARG A 70 12.75 8.58 -10.12
C ARG A 70 13.12 9.32 -11.38
N VAL A 71 14.38 9.22 -11.80
CA VAL A 71 14.87 9.89 -13.01
C VAL A 71 15.34 8.83 -14.00
N GLU A 72 14.94 8.99 -15.26
CA GLU A 72 15.42 8.14 -16.36
C GLU A 72 16.92 8.38 -16.56
N THR A 73 17.65 7.30 -16.78
CA THR A 73 19.09 7.28 -17.01
C THR A 73 19.38 7.14 -18.50
N ASP A 74 20.62 7.37 -18.91
CA ASP A 74 21.01 7.28 -20.32
C ASP A 74 20.83 5.87 -20.91
N SER A 75 20.70 4.82 -20.08
CA SER A 75 20.39 3.45 -20.52
C SER A 75 18.89 3.17 -20.74
N GLY A 76 18.02 4.13 -20.43
CA GLY A 76 16.56 3.94 -20.39
C GLY A 76 16.04 3.32 -19.09
N ASP A 77 16.93 2.98 -18.15
CA ASP A 77 16.56 2.54 -16.81
C ASP A 77 16.20 3.75 -15.94
N TYR A 78 15.57 3.51 -14.79
CA TYR A 78 15.26 4.55 -13.82
C TYR A 78 16.08 4.39 -12.56
N ARG A 79 16.61 5.50 -12.03
CA ARG A 79 17.24 5.55 -10.70
C ARG A 79 16.41 6.36 -9.73
N GLU A 80 16.46 5.96 -8.47
CA GLU A 80 15.80 6.65 -7.36
C GLU A 80 16.67 7.78 -6.82
N VAL A 81 16.06 8.92 -6.56
CA VAL A 81 16.73 10.16 -6.21
C VAL A 81 16.04 10.78 -5.01
N TRP A 82 16.84 11.14 -4.00
CA TRP A 82 16.39 11.93 -2.87
C TRP A 82 16.36 13.42 -3.23
N LEU A 83 15.21 14.06 -3.02
CA LEU A 83 15.00 15.49 -3.25
C LEU A 83 15.23 16.32 -1.98
N GLY A 84 15.21 15.71 -0.80
CA GLY A 84 15.30 16.39 0.49
C GLY A 84 14.25 15.85 1.46
N GLU A 85 14.24 16.41 2.66
CA GLU A 85 13.20 16.17 3.65
C GLU A 85 12.12 17.25 3.57
N TYR A 86 10.86 16.87 3.69
CA TYR A 86 9.74 17.80 3.79
C TYR A 86 8.71 17.26 4.77
N PRO A 87 8.50 17.93 5.93
CA PRO A 87 7.44 17.55 6.85
C PRO A 87 6.09 17.84 6.19
N LEU A 88 5.47 16.82 5.59
CA LEU A 88 4.23 16.99 4.84
C LEU A 88 3.13 17.45 5.80
N ASP A 89 2.69 18.69 5.68
CA ASP A 89 1.61 19.26 6.47
C ASP A 89 0.69 20.14 5.61
N GLY A 90 -0.18 20.90 6.27
CA GLY A 90 -1.07 21.86 5.60
C GLY A 90 -2.39 21.25 5.15
N GLU A 91 -2.89 21.75 4.03
CA GLU A 91 -4.22 21.45 3.54
C GLU A 91 -4.22 21.06 2.06
N TYR A 92 -5.23 20.28 1.68
CA TYR A 92 -5.58 20.00 0.30
C TYR A 92 -6.77 20.83 -0.14
N ARG A 93 -6.61 21.52 -1.27
CA ARG A 93 -7.63 22.41 -1.85
C ARG A 93 -8.00 21.95 -3.26
N PRO A 94 -9.29 21.76 -3.59
CA PRO A 94 -9.73 21.55 -4.96
C PRO A 94 -9.37 22.73 -5.85
N ALA A 95 -8.98 22.45 -7.09
CA ALA A 95 -8.62 23.48 -8.08
C ALA A 95 -9.75 24.48 -8.34
N GLU A 96 -10.98 23.97 -8.46
CA GLU A 96 -12.16 24.76 -8.84
C GLU A 96 -12.79 25.50 -7.64
N ASN A 97 -12.47 25.11 -6.42
CA ASN A 97 -13.04 25.69 -5.20
C ASN A 97 -11.99 25.70 -4.06
N PRO A 98 -11.08 26.68 -4.06
CA PRO A 98 -9.98 26.74 -3.09
C PRO A 98 -10.42 27.14 -1.68
N ASP A 99 -11.65 27.65 -1.52
CA ASP A 99 -12.24 28.01 -0.22
C ASP A 99 -12.59 26.78 0.63
N VAL A 100 -12.71 25.61 -0.02
CA VAL A 100 -12.89 24.33 0.67
C VAL A 100 -11.55 23.64 0.79
N SER A 101 -11.26 23.12 1.97
CA SER A 101 -10.05 22.36 2.21
C SER A 101 -10.28 21.15 3.10
N ILE A 102 -9.33 20.21 3.04
CA ILE A 102 -9.23 19.10 3.98
C ILE A 102 -7.81 19.06 4.53
N PRO A 103 -7.62 18.70 5.80
CA PRO A 103 -6.28 18.61 6.37
C PRO A 103 -5.49 17.51 5.67
N VAL A 104 -4.22 17.77 5.39
CA VAL A 104 -3.31 16.74 4.86
C VAL A 104 -3.10 15.67 5.94
N ARG A 105 -2.81 16.11 7.18
CA ARG A 105 -2.75 15.29 8.39
C ARG A 105 -3.93 15.59 9.32
N PRO A 106 -5.02 14.81 9.27
CA PRO A 106 -6.09 14.96 10.25
C PRO A 106 -5.62 14.49 11.64
N GLY A 107 -6.10 15.15 12.70
CA GLY A 107 -5.80 14.81 14.09
C GLY A 107 -7.05 14.41 14.88
N ASN A 108 -6.84 14.00 16.14
CA ASN A 108 -7.90 13.62 17.10
C ASN A 108 -8.79 12.46 16.61
N LEU A 109 -8.17 11.41 16.07
CA LEU A 109 -8.87 10.21 15.60
C LEU A 109 -8.66 9.05 16.59
N ASP A 110 -9.74 8.32 16.86
CA ASP A 110 -9.68 7.04 17.55
C ASP A 110 -9.63 5.89 16.54
N PRO A 111 -8.98 4.75 16.87
CA PRO A 111 -9.08 3.54 16.07
C PRO A 111 -10.53 3.20 15.72
N GLY A 112 -10.78 2.97 14.42
CA GLY A 112 -12.09 2.71 13.85
C GLY A 112 -12.81 3.93 13.28
N ASP A 113 -12.30 5.14 13.47
CA ASP A 113 -12.87 6.36 12.90
C ASP A 113 -12.69 6.42 11.39
N LEU A 114 -13.65 7.03 10.69
CA LEU A 114 -13.48 7.36 9.27
C LEU A 114 -12.31 8.32 9.08
N TRP A 115 -11.44 7.99 8.13
CA TRP A 115 -10.32 8.84 7.76
C TRP A 115 -10.81 10.08 7.00
N PRO A 116 -10.65 11.32 7.54
CA PRO A 116 -11.22 12.52 6.96
C PRO A 116 -10.24 13.25 6.03
N SER A 117 -9.36 12.50 5.37
CA SER A 117 -8.44 13.02 4.36
C SER A 117 -8.29 12.01 3.21
N VAL A 118 -7.31 12.21 2.33
CA VAL A 118 -7.09 11.30 1.21
C VAL A 118 -6.48 9.97 1.69
N TYR A 119 -6.90 8.86 1.08
CA TYR A 119 -6.38 7.53 1.38
C TYR A 119 -5.15 7.22 0.52
N ASP A 120 -3.98 7.62 1.01
CA ASP A 120 -2.69 7.35 0.36
C ASP A 120 -1.56 7.07 1.37
N GLY A 121 -0.40 6.64 0.88
CA GLY A 121 0.72 6.18 1.68
C GLY A 121 1.33 4.90 1.13
N ALA A 122 2.43 4.45 1.77
CA ALA A 122 3.08 3.19 1.44
C ALA A 122 2.12 2.03 1.67
N ARG A 123 1.99 1.13 0.68
CA ARG A 123 1.01 0.02 0.73
C ARG A 123 1.65 -1.24 1.29
N PHE A 124 0.94 -1.84 2.24
CA PHE A 124 1.31 -3.11 2.84
C PHE A 124 0.13 -4.08 2.74
N SER A 125 0.45 -5.36 2.66
CA SER A 125 -0.50 -6.46 2.81
C SER A 125 -0.17 -7.25 4.07
N PHE A 126 -1.17 -7.85 4.68
CA PHE A 126 -0.99 -8.73 5.81
C PHE A 126 -1.95 -9.91 5.75
N VAL A 127 -1.53 -11.01 6.34
CA VAL A 127 -2.33 -12.22 6.54
C VAL A 127 -2.18 -12.60 8.00
N GLU A 128 -3.31 -12.90 8.65
CA GLU A 128 -3.33 -13.24 10.07
C GLU A 128 -2.70 -12.13 10.94
N ARG A 129 -2.12 -12.43 12.10
CA ARG A 129 -1.76 -11.43 13.12
C ARG A 129 -0.41 -10.75 12.90
N ASP A 130 0.47 -11.35 12.13
CA ASP A 130 1.92 -11.09 12.19
C ASP A 130 2.61 -11.06 10.83
N ARG A 131 2.10 -11.76 9.83
CA ARG A 131 2.75 -11.79 8.51
C ARG A 131 2.39 -10.56 7.70
N VAL A 132 3.39 -9.72 7.45
CA VAL A 132 3.25 -8.46 6.72
C VAL A 132 4.20 -8.43 5.54
N TRP A 133 3.74 -7.85 4.43
CA TRP A 133 4.55 -7.60 3.25
C TRP A 133 4.37 -6.16 2.80
N TRP A 134 5.47 -5.49 2.50
CA TRP A 134 5.46 -4.26 1.73
C TRP A 134 5.23 -4.59 0.25
N GLN A 135 4.34 -3.84 -0.42
CA GLN A 135 4.18 -3.94 -1.87
C GLN A 135 5.07 -2.91 -2.55
N ASN A 136 6.07 -3.38 -3.30
CA ASN A 136 6.88 -2.53 -4.14
C ASN A 136 5.98 -1.96 -5.27
N PRO A 137 5.82 -0.63 -5.35
CA PRO A 137 4.91 -0.02 -6.32
C PRO A 137 5.37 -0.17 -7.76
N GLU A 138 6.66 -0.47 -7.99
CA GLU A 138 7.25 -0.60 -9.32
C GLU A 138 7.23 -2.04 -9.82
N THR A 139 7.86 -2.94 -9.07
CA THR A 139 8.00 -4.33 -9.50
C THR A 139 6.74 -5.14 -9.22
N HIS A 140 5.78 -4.56 -8.48
CA HIS A 140 4.62 -5.22 -7.90
C HIS A 140 4.97 -6.42 -6.99
N ARG A 141 6.25 -6.65 -6.72
CA ARG A 141 6.73 -7.70 -5.81
C ARG A 141 6.38 -7.37 -4.38
N ARG A 142 6.19 -8.42 -3.59
CA ARG A 142 5.95 -8.34 -2.15
C ARG A 142 7.25 -8.65 -1.43
N HIS A 143 7.63 -7.74 -0.55
CA HIS A 143 8.80 -7.85 0.29
C HIS A 143 8.35 -8.17 1.70
N TYR A 144 8.87 -9.25 2.28
CA TYR A 144 8.50 -9.66 3.64
C TYR A 144 9.02 -8.66 4.67
N ILE A 145 8.23 -8.44 5.70
CA ILE A 145 8.57 -7.62 6.85
C ILE A 145 8.90 -8.55 8.01
N ASP A 146 10.13 -8.51 8.49
CA ASP A 146 10.58 -9.42 9.54
C ASP A 146 10.14 -8.98 10.94
N THR A 147 10.01 -7.66 11.12
CA THR A 147 9.56 -7.08 12.39
C THR A 147 8.05 -7.23 12.56
N PRO A 148 7.57 -7.90 13.63
CA PRO A 148 6.13 -8.02 13.87
C PRO A 148 5.52 -6.66 14.21
N LEU A 149 4.31 -6.40 13.71
CA LEU A 149 3.57 -5.18 14.02
C LEU A 149 3.34 -5.03 15.54
N PRO A 150 3.27 -3.78 16.05
CA PRO A 150 2.85 -3.53 17.42
C PRO A 150 1.52 -4.22 17.72
N ARG A 151 1.43 -4.86 18.90
CA ARG A 151 0.28 -5.71 19.27
C ARG A 151 -1.06 -4.99 19.12
N GLU A 152 -1.12 -3.71 19.51
CA GLU A 152 -2.34 -2.90 19.45
C GLU A 152 -2.81 -2.70 18.00
N ILE A 153 -1.88 -2.39 17.09
CA ILE A 153 -2.12 -2.28 15.65
C ILE A 153 -2.60 -3.62 15.07
N SER A 154 -1.92 -4.72 15.40
CA SER A 154 -2.33 -6.05 14.94
C SER A 154 -3.74 -6.42 15.40
N LEU A 155 -4.09 -6.10 16.66
CA LEU A 155 -5.42 -6.38 17.20
C LEU A 155 -6.50 -5.57 16.47
N GLU A 156 -6.30 -4.27 16.28
CA GLU A 156 -7.26 -3.43 15.56
C GLU A 156 -7.37 -3.81 14.07
N LEU A 157 -6.25 -4.11 13.38
CA LEU A 157 -6.31 -4.64 12.02
C LEU A 157 -7.14 -5.92 11.95
N ASN A 158 -6.92 -6.87 12.85
CA ASN A 158 -7.65 -8.14 12.87
C ASN A 158 -9.13 -7.97 13.24
N ARG A 159 -9.47 -6.94 14.02
CA ARG A 159 -10.86 -6.59 14.34
C ARG A 159 -11.65 -6.22 13.09
N TYR A 160 -11.04 -5.46 12.18
CA TYR A 160 -11.68 -4.99 10.95
C TYR A 160 -11.46 -5.93 9.75
N LYS A 161 -10.38 -6.72 9.77
CA LYS A 161 -9.92 -7.56 8.66
C LYS A 161 -9.32 -8.89 9.18
N SER A 162 -10.18 -9.73 9.74
CA SER A 162 -9.79 -11.00 10.37
C SER A 162 -9.12 -12.01 9.43
N LYS A 163 -9.40 -11.93 8.12
CA LYS A 163 -8.79 -12.79 7.08
C LYS A 163 -7.51 -12.19 6.48
N GLY A 164 -7.03 -11.06 7.01
CA GLY A 164 -5.99 -10.26 6.38
C GLY A 164 -6.53 -9.28 5.35
N GLY A 165 -5.61 -8.61 4.66
CA GLY A 165 -5.92 -7.63 3.63
C GLY A 165 -4.77 -6.67 3.39
N SER A 166 -5.09 -5.42 3.09
CA SER A 166 -4.09 -4.36 2.91
C SER A 166 -4.38 -3.15 3.78
N PHE A 167 -3.31 -2.42 4.10
CA PHE A 167 -3.33 -1.14 4.78
C PHE A 167 -2.31 -0.20 4.14
N ARG A 168 -2.39 1.07 4.50
CA ARG A 168 -1.43 2.10 4.11
C ARG A 168 -0.81 2.73 5.35
N ILE A 169 0.44 3.15 5.19
CA ILE A 169 1.18 3.92 6.18
C ILE A 169 1.44 5.30 5.58
N THR A 170 0.99 6.34 6.27
CA THR A 170 1.16 7.74 5.86
C THR A 170 2.56 8.25 6.21
N PRO A 171 2.96 9.45 5.74
CA PRO A 171 4.21 10.08 6.16
C PRO A 171 4.31 10.29 7.67
N TRP A 172 3.18 10.39 8.37
CA TRP A 172 3.12 10.56 9.83
C TRP A 172 3.03 9.26 10.60
N ARG A 173 3.28 8.13 9.92
CA ARG A 173 3.22 6.78 10.51
C ARG A 173 1.83 6.38 11.01
N ASP A 174 0.79 7.07 10.54
CA ASP A 174 -0.58 6.68 10.73
C ASP A 174 -0.94 5.53 9.80
N LEU A 175 -1.67 4.55 10.34
CA LEU A 175 -2.10 3.36 9.65
C LEU A 175 -3.59 3.44 9.31
N ILE A 176 -3.89 3.28 8.02
CA ILE A 176 -5.24 3.41 7.48
C ILE A 176 -5.57 2.15 6.68
N THR A 177 -6.76 1.62 6.84
CA THR A 177 -7.23 0.49 6.03
C THR A 177 -8.59 0.76 5.41
N LEU A 178 -8.96 -0.06 4.42
CA LEU A 178 -10.24 0.00 3.73
C LEU A 178 -11.16 -1.12 4.22
N ILE A 179 -12.33 -0.80 4.76
CA ILE A 179 -13.34 -1.79 5.13
C ILE A 179 -14.52 -1.80 4.16
N PRO A 180 -15.19 -2.95 3.95
CA PRO A 180 -16.43 -3.00 3.19
C PRO A 180 -17.46 -2.00 3.69
N PHE A 181 -18.21 -1.41 2.75
CA PHE A 181 -19.28 -0.47 3.07
C PHE A 181 -20.51 -1.13 3.72
N HIS A 182 -20.62 -2.46 3.76
CA HIS A 182 -21.70 -3.15 4.45
C HIS A 182 -21.22 -4.50 5.00
N PRO A 183 -21.60 -4.87 6.24
CA PRO A 183 -22.35 -4.10 7.23
C PRO A 183 -21.50 -2.97 7.88
N ARG A 184 -22.11 -1.81 8.17
CA ARG A 184 -21.40 -0.69 8.83
C ARG A 184 -21.68 -0.67 10.33
N PRO A 185 -20.67 -0.38 11.17
CA PRO A 185 -20.90 0.02 12.55
C PRO A 185 -21.67 1.36 12.61
N ASP A 186 -22.59 1.52 13.57
CA ASP A 186 -23.38 2.76 13.74
C ASP A 186 -22.52 4.04 13.86
N LYS A 187 -21.32 3.91 14.44
CA LYS A 187 -20.32 4.99 14.55
C LYS A 187 -19.94 5.53 13.16
N VAL A 188 -19.78 4.65 12.17
CA VAL A 188 -19.37 5.00 10.81
C VAL A 188 -20.47 5.77 10.09
N ASP A 189 -21.74 5.43 10.32
CA ASP A 189 -22.87 6.14 9.68
C ASP A 189 -22.97 7.59 10.14
N SER A 190 -22.79 7.83 11.44
CA SER A 190 -22.78 9.18 12.01
C SER A 190 -21.63 10.01 11.44
N GLN A 191 -20.41 9.47 11.47
CA GLN A 191 -19.21 10.13 10.95
C GLN A 191 -19.29 10.41 9.44
N PHE A 192 -19.91 9.52 8.66
CA PHE A 192 -19.98 9.70 7.21
C PHE A 192 -20.70 11.00 6.82
N SER A 193 -21.76 11.35 7.56
CA SER A 193 -22.49 12.60 7.38
C SER A 193 -21.70 13.86 7.76
N GLU A 194 -20.71 13.71 8.64
CA GLU A 194 -19.86 14.78 9.15
C GLU A 194 -18.57 14.96 8.34
N LEU A 195 -18.23 14.00 7.48
CA LEU A 195 -17.05 14.10 6.61
C LEU A 195 -17.06 15.36 5.75
N PRO A 196 -15.90 16.00 5.49
CA PRO A 196 -15.82 17.08 4.54
C PRO A 196 -16.34 16.68 3.16
N GLU A 197 -17.00 17.60 2.46
CA GLU A 197 -17.60 17.33 1.15
C GLU A 197 -16.59 16.80 0.13
N VAL A 198 -15.36 17.33 0.16
CA VAL A 198 -14.24 16.87 -0.67
C VAL A 198 -13.97 15.38 -0.42
N VAL A 199 -13.93 14.92 0.84
CA VAL A 199 -13.70 13.50 1.18
C VAL A 199 -14.84 12.64 0.69
N ARG A 200 -16.10 13.07 0.88
CA ARG A 200 -17.26 12.34 0.36
C ARG A 200 -17.23 12.23 -1.17
N ASN A 201 -16.78 13.27 -1.87
CA ASN A 201 -16.61 13.25 -3.32
C ASN A 201 -15.50 12.28 -3.75
N ILE A 202 -14.38 12.22 -3.02
CA ILE A 202 -13.34 11.19 -3.24
C ILE A 202 -13.93 9.78 -3.10
N ILE A 203 -14.71 9.54 -2.02
CA ILE A 203 -15.34 8.23 -1.79
C ILE A 203 -16.33 7.90 -2.92
N LYS A 204 -17.13 8.86 -3.36
CA LYS A 204 -18.04 8.72 -4.50
C LYS A 204 -17.27 8.31 -5.77
N LEU A 205 -16.19 9.01 -6.12
CA LEU A 205 -15.38 8.70 -7.30
C LEU A 205 -14.77 7.29 -7.24
N ARG A 206 -14.36 6.84 -6.05
CA ARG A 206 -13.86 5.47 -5.84
C ARG A 206 -14.96 4.43 -6.02
N LYS A 207 -16.16 4.70 -5.50
CA LYS A 207 -17.32 3.83 -5.66
C LYS A 207 -17.73 3.67 -7.13
N GLU A 208 -17.76 4.77 -7.89
CA GLU A 208 -18.07 4.75 -9.33
C GLU A 208 -17.09 3.89 -10.15
N ARG A 209 -15.90 3.61 -9.60
CA ARG A 209 -14.89 2.71 -10.17
C ARG A 209 -14.86 1.32 -9.52
N GLY A 210 -15.93 0.92 -8.85
CA GLY A 210 -16.10 -0.42 -8.27
C GLY A 210 -15.45 -0.61 -6.89
N VAL A 211 -14.92 0.45 -6.26
CA VAL A 211 -14.32 0.34 -4.92
C VAL A 211 -15.34 0.77 -3.86
N GLU A 212 -16.14 -0.19 -3.38
CA GLU A 212 -17.17 0.03 -2.35
C GLU A 212 -16.62 -0.12 -0.92
N MET A 213 -15.54 0.60 -0.60
CA MET A 213 -14.87 0.53 0.71
C MET A 213 -14.57 1.89 1.32
N LEU A 214 -14.66 1.98 2.65
CA LEU A 214 -14.42 3.19 3.42
C LEU A 214 -13.04 3.16 4.08
N PRO A 215 -12.29 4.28 4.05
CA PRO A 215 -11.03 4.37 4.77
C PRO A 215 -11.29 4.60 6.27
N ILE A 216 -10.69 3.77 7.10
CA ILE A 216 -10.74 3.88 8.56
C ILE A 216 -9.33 4.00 9.14
N TYR A 217 -9.21 4.81 10.18
CA TYR A 217 -8.01 4.93 10.98
C TYR A 217 -7.84 3.68 11.87
N ILE A 218 -6.62 3.17 11.97
CA ILE A 218 -6.30 2.01 12.82
C ILE A 218 -5.44 2.41 14.03
N GLY A 219 -4.54 3.36 13.85
CA GLY A 219 -3.62 3.81 14.90
C GLY A 219 -2.33 4.37 14.30
N SER A 220 -1.41 4.76 15.18
CA SER A 220 -0.08 5.26 14.84
C SER A 220 0.97 4.19 15.15
N LEU A 221 2.03 4.14 14.35
CA LEU A 221 3.21 3.33 14.61
C LEU A 221 4.26 4.05 15.47
N ASP A 222 4.07 5.34 15.77
CA ASP A 222 4.98 6.16 16.57
C ASP A 222 6.43 6.10 16.06
N ASP A 223 7.34 5.51 16.84
CA ASP A 223 8.77 5.35 16.50
C ASP A 223 9.10 3.95 15.95
N PHE A 224 8.09 3.15 15.60
CA PHE A 224 8.30 1.80 15.08
C PHE A 224 8.86 1.82 13.66
N GLU A 225 9.95 1.09 13.45
CA GLU A 225 10.62 0.93 12.15
C GLU A 225 10.44 -0.49 11.60
N PHE A 226 10.27 -0.58 10.28
CA PHE A 226 10.16 -1.86 9.59
C PHE A 226 11.50 -2.30 9.04
N GLU A 227 11.90 -3.52 9.37
CA GLU A 227 12.95 -4.24 8.64
C GLU A 227 12.31 -4.96 7.44
N ILE A 228 12.63 -4.49 6.24
CA ILE A 228 12.14 -5.07 4.98
C ILE A 228 13.22 -5.98 4.42
N GLN A 229 12.82 -7.20 4.03
CA GLN A 229 13.69 -8.12 3.32
C GLN A 229 13.57 -7.97 1.81
N ASP A 230 14.65 -8.25 1.09
CA ASP A 230 14.60 -8.30 -0.36
C ASP A 230 13.75 -9.48 -0.84
N SER A 231 13.02 -9.27 -1.94
CA SER A 231 12.21 -10.31 -2.54
C SER A 231 13.12 -11.36 -3.17
N LYS A 232 13.00 -12.63 -2.76
CA LYS A 232 13.72 -13.73 -3.43
C LYS A 232 13.30 -13.85 -4.89
N SER A 233 14.26 -14.05 -5.80
CA SER A 233 13.96 -14.35 -7.19
C SER A 233 13.74 -15.85 -7.38
N LEU A 234 12.77 -16.23 -8.22
CA LEU A 234 12.58 -17.64 -8.61
C LEU A 234 13.70 -18.17 -9.51
N SER A 235 14.51 -17.28 -10.09
CA SER A 235 15.64 -17.63 -10.96
C SER A 235 16.97 -17.70 -10.22
N GLU A 236 17.00 -17.33 -8.94
CA GLU A 236 18.22 -17.42 -8.13
C GLU A 236 18.40 -18.86 -7.65
N PRO A 237 19.63 -19.40 -7.70
CA PRO A 237 19.90 -20.71 -7.15
C PRO A 237 19.69 -20.69 -5.64
N LEU A 238 19.12 -21.77 -5.10
CA LEU A 238 19.04 -21.99 -3.66
C LEU A 238 20.45 -22.09 -3.08
N SER A 239 20.66 -21.48 -1.92
CA SER A 239 21.84 -21.74 -1.10
C SER A 239 21.84 -23.18 -0.56
N GLU A 240 23.00 -23.67 -0.12
CA GLU A 240 23.09 -25.02 0.49
C GLU A 240 22.21 -25.15 1.73
N GLU A 241 22.06 -24.08 2.51
CA GLU A 241 21.22 -24.06 3.70
C GLU A 241 19.73 -24.17 3.34
N GLU A 242 19.26 -23.37 2.39
CA GLU A 242 17.87 -23.41 1.91
C GLU A 242 17.51 -24.74 1.26
N ALA A 243 18.44 -25.32 0.49
CA ALA A 243 18.25 -26.64 -0.11
C ALA A 243 18.09 -27.72 0.98
N ASN A 244 18.96 -27.71 1.99
CA ASN A 244 18.89 -28.66 3.10
C ASN A 244 17.61 -28.49 3.96
N GLU A 245 17.14 -27.25 4.17
CA GLU A 245 15.88 -26.97 4.85
C GLU A 245 14.67 -27.49 4.07
N LEU A 246 14.64 -27.26 2.75
CA LEU A 246 13.60 -27.76 1.87
C LEU A 246 13.58 -29.28 1.81
N ASP A 247 14.75 -29.92 1.70
CA ASP A 247 14.88 -31.38 1.73
C ASP A 247 14.39 -31.94 3.07
N SER A 248 14.80 -31.32 4.19
CA SER A 248 14.34 -31.72 5.53
C SER A 248 12.83 -31.55 5.71
N TRP A 249 12.25 -30.47 5.17
CA TRP A 249 10.80 -30.26 5.18
C TRP A 249 10.09 -31.32 4.33
N ALA A 250 10.58 -31.60 3.12
CA ALA A 250 10.02 -32.59 2.22
C ALA A 250 10.06 -34.00 2.82
N GLU A 251 11.13 -34.37 3.53
CA GLU A 251 11.23 -35.62 4.26
C GLU A 251 10.20 -35.75 5.40
N ASN A 252 9.82 -34.62 6.01
CA ASN A 252 8.85 -34.56 7.11
C ASN A 252 7.38 -34.56 6.67
N LEU A 253 7.08 -34.40 5.37
CA LEU A 253 5.71 -34.51 4.85
C LEU A 253 5.15 -35.94 4.89
N GLY A 254 5.97 -36.91 5.31
CA GLY A 254 5.59 -38.31 5.45
C GLY A 254 5.66 -39.07 4.13
N ARG A 255 5.98 -40.35 4.20
CA ARG A 255 5.89 -41.25 3.04
C ARG A 255 4.43 -41.68 2.88
N THR A 256 3.82 -41.42 1.73
CA THR A 256 2.57 -42.08 1.38
C THR A 256 2.82 -43.59 1.34
N HIS A 257 1.99 -44.36 2.02
CA HIS A 257 2.01 -45.81 1.92
C HIS A 257 1.15 -46.23 0.72
N ASP A 258 1.65 -47.15 -0.11
CA ASP A 258 0.83 -47.81 -1.12
C ASP A 258 -0.35 -48.49 -0.43
N VAL A 259 -1.56 -47.97 -0.66
CA VAL A 259 -2.79 -48.62 -0.23
C VAL A 259 -3.00 -49.80 -1.18
N ASN A 260 -3.06 -51.02 -0.65
CA ASN A 260 -3.39 -52.19 -1.44
C ASN A 260 -4.80 -52.00 -2.05
N PRO A 261 -4.94 -51.94 -3.39
CA PRO A 261 -6.21 -51.67 -4.06
C PRO A 261 -7.30 -52.72 -3.77
N GLU A 262 -6.93 -53.89 -3.22
CA GLU A 262 -7.88 -54.95 -2.85
C GLU A 262 -8.50 -54.76 -1.46
N ASN A 263 -8.04 -53.80 -0.66
CA ASN A 263 -8.48 -53.61 0.73
C ASN A 263 -9.46 -52.43 0.93
N HIS A 264 -10.09 -51.95 -0.15
CA HIS A 264 -11.23 -51.02 -0.06
C HIS A 264 -12.49 -51.76 0.42
N GLN A 265 -12.58 -52.05 1.72
CA GLN A 265 -13.89 -52.17 2.36
C GLN A 265 -14.37 -50.77 2.70
N ASP A 266 -15.25 -50.30 1.83
CA ASP A 266 -15.95 -49.02 1.88
C ASP A 266 -17.01 -49.05 3.00
N PRO A 267 -16.83 -48.33 4.12
CA PRO A 267 -17.93 -48.07 5.04
C PRO A 267 -18.65 -46.82 4.52
N THR A 268 -19.75 -47.07 3.81
CA THR A 268 -20.80 -46.11 3.44
C THR A 268 -20.42 -45.02 2.42
N ASP A 269 -20.76 -45.33 1.19
CA ASP A 269 -21.08 -44.44 0.07
C ASP A 269 -22.03 -43.28 0.47
N GLU A 270 -21.46 -42.10 0.68
CA GLU A 270 -21.97 -40.83 0.14
C GLU A 270 -20.80 -40.09 -0.51
N THR A 271 -20.55 -40.46 -1.77
CA THR A 271 -19.83 -39.72 -2.80
C THR A 271 -19.67 -38.20 -2.55
N SER A 272 -18.51 -37.82 -2.05
CA SER A 272 -17.84 -36.59 -2.42
C SER A 272 -16.34 -36.84 -2.33
N GLU A 273 -15.69 -36.98 -3.49
CA GLU A 273 -14.25 -36.75 -3.57
C GLU A 273 -14.00 -35.37 -2.95
N PRO A 274 -13.00 -35.18 -2.07
CA PRO A 274 -12.63 -33.83 -1.68
C PRO A 274 -12.12 -33.13 -2.94
N THR A 275 -12.98 -32.29 -3.54
CA THR A 275 -12.55 -31.32 -4.54
C THR A 275 -11.62 -30.35 -3.82
N PHE A 276 -10.32 -30.59 -3.95
CA PHE A 276 -9.29 -29.60 -3.69
C PHE A 276 -9.36 -28.60 -4.84
N ASP A 277 -10.19 -27.57 -4.67
CA ASP A 277 -10.27 -26.43 -5.56
C ASP A 277 -9.11 -25.48 -5.21
N ASP A 278 -7.87 -25.94 -5.48
CA ASP A 278 -6.62 -25.27 -5.09
C ASP A 278 -6.23 -24.12 -6.05
N ASP A 279 -7.00 -23.89 -7.12
CA ASP A 279 -6.80 -22.79 -8.06
C ASP A 279 -8.06 -21.90 -8.10
N PRO A 280 -8.04 -20.66 -7.59
CA PRO A 280 -9.07 -19.70 -7.98
C PRO A 280 -8.90 -19.42 -9.48
N GLU A 281 -9.87 -19.84 -10.30
CA GLU A 281 -9.97 -19.69 -11.76
C GLU A 281 -9.94 -18.21 -12.29
N GLU A 282 -9.43 -17.25 -11.52
CA GLU A 282 -9.48 -15.81 -11.82
C GLU A 282 -8.09 -15.16 -11.94
N TRP A 283 -7.04 -15.94 -12.27
CA TRP A 283 -5.69 -15.43 -12.58
C TRP A 283 -5.41 -15.22 -14.07
N ASP A 284 -6.45 -15.08 -14.90
CA ASP A 284 -6.27 -14.68 -16.30
C ASP A 284 -7.41 -13.77 -16.79
N SER A 285 -7.19 -12.46 -16.73
CA SER A 285 -7.77 -11.50 -17.68
C SER A 285 -7.06 -10.14 -17.61
N THR A 286 -5.77 -10.13 -17.91
CA THR A 286 -5.22 -8.96 -18.61
C THR A 286 -5.39 -9.23 -20.10
N ASN A 287 -6.46 -8.66 -20.66
CA ASN A 287 -6.51 -8.38 -22.09
C ASN A 287 -5.32 -7.48 -22.42
N ASP A 288 -4.37 -8.04 -23.14
CA ASP A 288 -3.53 -7.30 -24.07
C ASP A 288 -4.45 -6.52 -25.02
N GLU A 289 -4.50 -5.21 -24.88
CA GLU A 289 -4.75 -4.34 -26.03
C GLU A 289 -3.74 -3.20 -26.02
N ASP A 290 -2.76 -3.34 -26.92
CA ASP A 290 -2.11 -2.26 -27.64
C ASP A 290 -3.10 -1.11 -27.95
N VAL A 291 -2.78 0.13 -27.53
CA VAL A 291 -2.64 1.37 -28.34
C VAL A 291 -2.00 2.46 -27.49
#